data_AF-P71357-F1
#
_entry.id   AF-P71357-F1
#
_cell.length_a   1.000
_cell.length_b   1.000
_cell.length_c   1.000
_cell.angle_alpha   90.00
_cell.angle_beta   90.00
_cell.angle_gamma   90.00
#
_symmetry.space_group_name_H-M   'P 1'
#
loop_
_entity.id
_entity.type
_entity.pdbx_description
1 polymer ?
#
loop_
_entity_poly.entity_id
_entity_poly.type
_entity_poly.pdbx_seq_one_letter_code
_entity_poly.pdbx_strand_id
1 'polypeptide(L)'
;MALTNSSISFRTVEKTKLEAYQVIEQYGLTPSQVFNMFLAQIAKTRSIPVDLNYLRPNKETLAAIDELDSGNAESFFIEASENYSAEEFTKRILNGGQ
;
A
#
# COMPACT_ATOMS: atom_id res chain seq x y z
N MET A 1 29.05 2.12 -10.64
CA MET A 1 28.51 1.54 -9.39
C MET A 1 28.72 0.05 -9.46
N ALA A 2 29.38 -0.55 -8.46
CA ALA A 2 29.45 -2.00 -8.38
C ALA A 2 28.02 -2.55 -8.22
N LEU A 3 27.63 -3.53 -9.04
CA LEU A 3 26.42 -4.31 -8.74
C LEU A 3 26.74 -5.13 -7.49
N THR A 4 26.32 -4.63 -6.32
CA THR A 4 26.41 -5.36 -5.07
C THR A 4 25.32 -6.42 -5.08
N ASN A 5 25.71 -7.66 -5.35
CA ASN A 5 24.83 -8.81 -5.17
C ASN A 5 24.45 -8.92 -3.68
N SER A 6 23.16 -8.98 -3.39
CA SER A 6 22.63 -9.19 -2.04
C SER A 6 21.92 -10.54 -1.97
N SER A 7 21.95 -11.18 -0.80
CA SER A 7 21.22 -12.42 -0.53
C SER A 7 19.99 -12.13 0.35
N ILE A 8 18.89 -12.80 0.07
CA ILE A 8 17.64 -12.69 0.83
C ILE A 8 17.26 -14.08 1.33
N SER A 9 16.97 -14.19 2.62
CA SER A 9 16.40 -15.39 3.23
C SER A 9 15.27 -14.99 4.16
N PHE A 10 14.16 -15.74 4.12
CA PHE A 10 13.00 -15.50 4.96
C PHE A 10 12.30 -16.82 5.30
N ARG A 11 11.52 -16.81 6.38
CA ARG A 11 10.69 -17.95 6.77
C ARG A 11 9.33 -17.86 6.08
N THR A 12 8.77 -19.02 5.75
CA THR A 12 7.43 -19.13 5.15
C THR A 12 6.77 -20.44 5.58
N VAL A 13 5.48 -20.59 5.29
CA VAL A 13 4.73 -21.83 5.51
C VAL A 13 5.14 -22.85 4.45
N GLU A 14 5.54 -24.05 4.88
CA GLU A 14 6.07 -25.09 4.00
C GLU A 14 5.09 -25.49 2.88
N LYS A 15 3.82 -25.69 3.22
CA LYS A 15 2.77 -26.00 2.24
C LYS A 15 2.68 -24.93 1.15
N THR A 16 2.61 -23.65 1.54
CA THR A 16 2.54 -22.53 0.60
C THR A 16 3.78 -22.44 -0.28
N LYS A 17 4.96 -22.74 0.27
CA LYS A 17 6.21 -22.78 -0.51
C LYS A 17 6.14 -23.84 -1.62
N LEU A 18 5.72 -25.07 -1.27
CA LEU A 18 5.64 -26.18 -2.23
C LEU A 18 4.63 -25.86 -3.34
N GLU A 19 3.43 -25.40 -2.99
CA GLU A 19 2.38 -25.03 -3.95
C GLU A 19 2.84 -23.89 -4.87
N ALA A 20 3.46 -22.84 -4.32
CA ALA A 20 3.97 -21.74 -5.13
C ALA A 20 5.07 -22.20 -6.10
N TYR A 21 5.98 -23.08 -5.66
CA TYR A 21 7.10 -23.53 -6.49
C TYR A 21 6.62 -24.39 -7.67
N GLN A 22 5.61 -25.24 -7.45
CA GLN A 22 4.99 -26.01 -8.54
C GLN A 22 4.41 -25.10 -9.63
N VAL A 23 3.72 -24.02 -9.24
CA VAL A 23 3.18 -23.05 -10.21
C VAL A 23 4.31 -22.33 -10.94
N ILE A 24 5.34 -21.87 -10.21
CA ILE A 24 6.50 -21.18 -10.79
C ILE A 24 7.20 -22.06 -11.84
N GLU A 25 7.38 -23.35 -11.54
CA GLU A 25 7.98 -24.32 -12.46
C GLU A 25 7.14 -24.55 -13.73
N GLN A 26 5.81 -24.51 -13.64
CA GLN A 26 4.93 -24.62 -14.82
C GLN A 26 5.12 -23.48 -15.83
N TYR A 27 5.55 -22.30 -15.36
CA TYR A 27 5.92 -21.18 -16.22
C TYR A 27 7.36 -21.26 -16.75
N GLY A 28 8.12 -22.31 -16.42
CA GLY A 28 9.53 -22.45 -16.79
C GLY A 28 10.44 -21.44 -16.07
N LEU A 29 10.00 -20.93 -14.91
CA LEU A 29 10.74 -19.96 -14.12
C LEU A 29 11.31 -20.63 -12.86
N THR A 30 12.33 -20.00 -12.29
CA THR A 30 12.86 -20.33 -10.97
C THR A 30 12.27 -19.40 -9.91
N PRO A 31 12.16 -19.84 -8.64
CA PRO A 31 11.72 -18.97 -7.56
C PRO A 31 12.52 -17.66 -7.49
N SER A 32 13.84 -17.71 -7.65
CA SER A 32 14.69 -16.53 -7.65
C SER A 32 14.34 -15.53 -8.77
N GLN A 33 14.00 -16.01 -9.97
CA GLN A 33 13.54 -15.12 -11.05
C GLN A 33 12.23 -14.43 -10.66
N VAL A 34 11.28 -15.17 -10.09
CA VAL A 34 9.99 -14.60 -9.66
C VAL A 34 10.16 -13.59 -8.53
N PHE A 35 10.99 -13.86 -7.53
CA PHE A 35 11.28 -12.89 -6.47
C PHE A 35 11.98 -11.63 -7.00
N ASN A 36 12.93 -11.78 -7.93
CA ASN A 36 13.58 -10.65 -8.57
C ASN A 36 12.59 -9.81 -9.40
N MET A 37 11.66 -10.46 -10.12
CA MET A 37 10.58 -9.78 -10.85
C MET A 37 9.65 -9.04 -9.88
N PHE A 38 9.28 -9.67 -8.78
CA PHE A 38 8.43 -9.07 -7.75
C PHE A 38 9.07 -7.81 -7.15
N LEU A 39 10.35 -7.88 -6.77
CA LEU A 39 11.10 -6.72 -6.26
C LEU A 39 11.25 -5.62 -7.32
N ALA A 40 11.54 -5.99 -8.57
CA ALA A 40 11.64 -5.04 -9.67
C ALA A 40 10.30 -4.34 -9.95
N GLN A 41 9.18 -5.06 -9.82
CA GLN A 41 7.85 -4.48 -9.97
C GLN A 41 7.57 -3.47 -8.85
N ILE A 42 7.82 -3.83 -7.59
CA ILE A 42 7.67 -2.90 -6.45
C ILE A 42 8.51 -1.64 -6.65
N ALA A 43 9.78 -1.81 -7.03
CA ALA A 43 10.69 -0.68 -7.23
C ALA A 43 10.22 0.25 -8.37
N LYS A 44 9.64 -0.31 -9.44
CA LYS A 44 9.17 0.47 -10.59
C LYS A 44 7.82 1.14 -10.34
N THR A 45 6.86 0.44 -9.74
CA THR A 45 5.49 0.94 -9.56
C THR A 45 5.29 1.67 -8.25
N ARG A 46 6.24 1.57 -7.31
CA ARG A 46 6.12 2.06 -5.93
C ARG A 46 4.87 1.53 -5.21
N SER A 47 4.46 0.32 -5.56
CA SER A 47 3.29 -0.36 -4.99
C SER A 47 3.56 -1.86 -4.86
N ILE A 48 2.91 -2.51 -3.89
CA ILE A 48 3.00 -3.96 -3.72
C ILE A 48 2.03 -4.61 -4.71
N PRO A 49 2.49 -5.46 -5.65
CA PRO A 49 1.65 -5.99 -6.72
C PRO A 49 0.89 -7.26 -6.29
N VAL A 50 0.22 -7.19 -5.14
CA VAL A 50 -0.69 -8.24 -4.68
C VAL A 50 -2.00 -7.61 -4.26
N ASP A 51 -3.09 -8.36 -4.40
CA ASP A 51 -4.37 -7.95 -3.84
C ASP A 51 -4.38 -8.22 -2.33
N LEU A 52 -4.46 -7.15 -1.53
CA LEU A 52 -4.54 -7.20 -0.08
C LEU A 52 -5.95 -6.90 0.45
N ASN A 53 -6.98 -6.96 -0.39
CA ASN A 53 -8.37 -6.65 -0.04
C ASN A 53 -8.94 -7.54 1.09
N TYR A 54 -8.30 -8.68 1.37
CA TYR A 54 -8.66 -9.54 2.49
C TYR A 54 -8.17 -9.00 3.85
N LEU A 55 -7.26 -8.04 3.86
CA LEU A 55 -6.83 -7.37 5.08
C LEU A 55 -7.93 -6.39 5.50
N ARG A 56 -8.48 -6.60 6.70
CA ARG A 56 -9.31 -5.59 7.36
C ARG A 56 -8.44 -4.34 7.61
N PRO A 57 -8.99 -3.12 7.44
CA PRO A 57 -8.29 -1.91 7.85
C PRO A 57 -7.82 -2.03 9.29
N ASN A 58 -6.69 -1.39 9.60
CA ASN A 58 -6.17 -1.42 10.95
C ASN A 58 -7.15 -0.72 11.91
N LYS A 59 -6.94 -0.88 13.22
CA LYS A 59 -7.84 -0.33 14.24
C LYS A 59 -8.04 1.19 14.10
N GLU A 60 -6.99 1.92 13.75
CA GLU A 60 -7.03 3.38 13.59
C GLU A 60 -7.88 3.79 12.39
N THR A 61 -7.69 3.13 11.25
CA THR A 61 -8.52 3.36 10.06
C THR A 61 -9.97 2.99 10.32
N LEU A 62 -10.25 1.89 11.04
CA LEU A 62 -11.62 1.53 11.42
C LEU A 62 -12.24 2.59 12.33
N ALA A 63 -11.50 3.14 13.28
CA ALA A 63 -11.99 4.20 14.17
C ALA A 63 -12.30 5.49 13.39
N ALA A 64 -11.44 5.88 12.45
CA ALA A 64 -11.67 7.05 11.60
C ALA A 64 -12.91 6.87 10.70
N ILE A 65 -13.14 5.65 10.18
CA ILE A 65 -14.36 5.34 9.42
C ILE A 65 -15.59 5.43 10.32
N ASP A 66 -15.53 4.86 11.53
CA ASP A 66 -16.65 4.90 12.48
C ASP A 66 -16.98 6.33 12.92
N GLU A 67 -15.97 7.19 13.11
CA GLU A 67 -16.14 8.60 13.43
C GLU A 67 -16.87 9.37 12.31
N LEU A 68 -16.52 9.08 11.04
CA LEU A 68 -17.20 9.62 9.87
C LEU A 68 -18.63 9.11 9.76
N ASP A 69 -18.85 7.81 9.89
CA ASP A 69 -20.17 7.18 9.79
C ASP A 69 -21.12 7.62 10.92
N SER A 70 -20.57 7.90 12.11
CA SER A 70 -21.30 8.42 13.27
C SER A 70 -21.61 9.92 13.17
N GLY A 71 -21.02 10.64 12.21
CA GLY A 71 -21.13 12.09 12.08
C GLY A 71 -20.35 12.88 13.16
N ASN A 72 -19.40 12.22 13.84
CA ASN A 72 -18.55 12.85 14.85
C ASN A 72 -17.28 13.47 14.26
N ALA A 73 -16.97 13.16 13.00
CA ALA A 73 -15.76 13.65 12.35
C ALA A 73 -15.81 15.15 12.12
N GLU A 74 -14.66 15.81 12.28
CA GLU A 74 -14.53 17.24 12.04
C GLU A 74 -14.73 17.55 10.55
N SER A 75 -15.77 18.32 10.25
CA SER A 75 -16.13 18.73 8.89
C SER A 75 -15.76 20.19 8.65
N PHE A 76 -15.07 20.47 7.53
CA PHE A 76 -14.75 21.83 7.11
C PHE A 76 -15.62 22.22 5.91
N PHE A 77 -16.34 23.34 6.02
CA PHE A 77 -17.11 23.89 4.90
C PHE A 77 -16.21 24.75 4.01
N ILE A 78 -16.28 24.50 2.69
CA ILE A 78 -15.63 25.34 1.67
C ILE A 78 -16.74 26.05 0.89
N GLU A 79 -16.72 27.37 0.84
CA GLU A 79 -17.66 28.11 -0.02
C GLU A 79 -17.24 27.97 -1.49
N ALA A 80 -18.18 27.54 -2.34
CA ALA A 80 -17.94 27.25 -3.76
C ALA A 80 -17.54 28.48 -4.59
N SER A 81 -17.71 29.70 -4.05
CA SER A 81 -17.35 30.96 -4.71
C SER A 81 -15.87 31.31 -4.61
N GLU A 82 -15.11 30.64 -3.75
CA GLU A 82 -13.70 30.94 -3.56
C GLU A 82 -12.83 29.95 -4.34
N ASN A 83 -12.05 30.46 -5.30
CA ASN A 83 -11.01 29.70 -5.99
C ASN A 83 -9.86 29.40 -5.01
N TYR A 84 -10.06 28.42 -4.14
CA TYR A 84 -9.00 27.93 -3.25
C TYR A 84 -7.91 27.25 -4.06
N SER A 85 -6.68 27.79 -3.95
CA SER A 85 -5.48 27.03 -4.31
C SER A 85 -5.39 25.77 -3.44
N ALA A 86 -4.87 24.67 -3.99
CA ALA A 86 -4.61 23.44 -3.22
C ALA A 86 -3.76 23.70 -1.97
N GLU A 87 -2.86 24.69 -2.00
CA GLU A 87 -2.07 25.10 -0.83
C GLU A 87 -2.95 25.72 0.28
N GLU A 88 -3.89 26.58 -0.07
CA GLU A 88 -4.78 27.24 0.91
C GLU A 88 -5.77 26.24 1.52
N PHE A 89 -6.30 25.31 0.71
CA PHE A 89 -7.11 24.21 1.22
C PHE A 89 -6.33 23.35 2.23
N THR A 90 -5.09 22.99 1.88
CA THR A 90 -4.24 22.16 2.75
C THR A 90 -3.93 22.87 4.07
N LYS A 91 -3.63 24.17 4.05
CA LYS A 91 -3.42 24.97 5.27
C LYS A 91 -4.64 24.97 6.18
N ARG A 92 -5.85 25.10 5.62
CA ARG A 92 -7.09 25.12 6.41
C ARG A 92 -7.35 23.79 7.11
N ILE A 93 -7.15 22.67 6.43
CA ILE A 93 -7.29 21.34 7.04
C ILE A 93 -6.23 21.12 8.13
N LEU A 94 -4.97 21.48 7.88
CA LEU A 94 -3.89 21.25 8.84
C LEU A 94 -3.95 22.17 10.07
N ASN A 95 -4.52 23.38 9.92
CA ASN A 95 -4.56 24.38 10.98
C ASN A 95 -5.93 24.50 11.69
N GLY A 96 -6.88 23.60 11.41
CA GLY A 96 -8.16 23.56 12.13
C GLY A 96 -9.10 24.73 11.84
N GLY A 97 -9.17 25.19 10.58
CA GLY A 97 -10.25 26.08 10.13
C GLY A 97 -10.35 27.45 10.81
N GLN A 98 -9.23 28.07 11.22
CA GLN A 98 -9.22 29.50 11.57
C GLN A 98 -9.15 30.40 10.33
#